data_AF-A0A1Z5JIZ7-F1
#
_entry.id   AF-A0A1Z5JIZ7-F1
#
_cell.length_a   1.000
_cell.length_b   1.000
_cell.length_c   1.000
_cell.angle_alpha   90.00
_cell.angle_beta   90.00
_cell.angle_gamma   90.00
#
_symmetry.space_group_name_H-M   'P 1'
#
loop_
_entity.id
_entity.type
_entity.pdbx_description
1 polymer ?
#
loop_
_entity_poly.entity_id
_entity_poly.type
_entity_poly.pdbx_seq_one_letter_code
_entity_poly.pdbx_strand_id
1 'polypeptide(L)'
;MLQTSQTSDCASNLSSSKAALNARKFAGTDEELIDMVHAALERPSFKSVYQIVVSEHLRYKGPVLCMLGQIQLGQFYELNVADRMIYKVMRQIMKEHPESARQGGPIVNDAIFVHANRGPLAKTTPAVLVQVMRCELFPQEERAHVVLLPIAHVWMEKVWMCTKGSDLVYAQCLRMTNRVSADMNRLARQEALASIMGRVVGDVLESNYFDDLMVDDDSDDEVSAASSSDFDEDEDDLASLTEVF
;
A
#
# COMPACT_ATOMS: atom_id res chain seq x y z
N MET A 1 -50.06 -26.21 -11.77
CA MET A 1 -49.47 -27.49 -11.36
C MET A 1 -47.96 -27.33 -11.43
N LEU A 2 -47.33 -27.29 -10.25
CA LEU A 2 -45.88 -27.14 -10.07
C LEU A 2 -45.22 -28.52 -10.22
N GLN A 3 -44.18 -28.62 -11.04
CA GLN A 3 -43.18 -29.69 -10.96
C GLN A 3 -41.83 -29.05 -10.68
N THR A 4 -41.45 -29.11 -9.41
CA THR A 4 -40.11 -28.86 -8.89
C THR A 4 -39.52 -30.20 -8.47
N SER A 5 -38.44 -30.65 -9.12
CA SER A 5 -37.46 -31.57 -8.51
C SER A 5 -36.44 -32.00 -9.55
N GLN A 6 -35.26 -31.39 -9.56
CA GLN A 6 -33.96 -32.01 -9.84
C GLN A 6 -32.84 -30.97 -9.66
N THR A 7 -32.58 -30.62 -8.40
CA THR A 7 -31.37 -29.92 -7.97
C THR A 7 -30.86 -30.64 -6.71
N SER A 8 -30.43 -31.89 -6.86
CA SER A 8 -29.91 -32.69 -5.74
C SER A 8 -28.51 -33.25 -5.99
N ASP A 9 -28.00 -33.26 -7.23
CA ASP A 9 -26.81 -34.06 -7.57
C ASP A 9 -25.52 -33.28 -7.84
N CYS A 10 -25.53 -31.95 -7.65
CA CYS A 10 -24.31 -31.14 -7.83
C CYS A 10 -23.51 -30.92 -6.54
N ALA A 11 -24.12 -31.10 -5.35
CA ALA A 11 -23.47 -30.81 -4.07
C ALA A 11 -22.52 -31.93 -3.59
N SER A 12 -22.76 -33.17 -4.00
CA SER A 12 -21.96 -34.34 -3.59
C SER A 12 -20.61 -34.44 -4.31
N ASN A 13 -20.49 -33.93 -5.55
CA ASN A 13 -19.26 -34.01 -6.34
C ASN A 13 -18.19 -32.94 -5.97
N LEU A 14 -18.59 -31.88 -5.27
CA LEU A 14 -17.69 -30.83 -4.73
C LEU A 14 -17.06 -31.23 -3.39
N SER A 15 -17.67 -32.17 -2.66
CA SER A 15 -17.15 -32.71 -1.40
C SER A 15 -15.98 -33.66 -1.63
N SER A 16 -16.07 -34.53 -2.65
CA SER A 16 -15.02 -35.50 -2.99
C SER A 16 -13.77 -34.85 -3.57
N SER A 17 -13.93 -33.71 -4.26
CA SER A 17 -12.82 -32.94 -4.87
C SER A 17 -12.07 -32.08 -3.86
N LYS A 18 -12.71 -31.61 -2.78
CA LYS A 18 -12.01 -30.94 -1.66
C LYS A 18 -11.09 -31.88 -0.87
N ALA A 19 -11.43 -33.16 -0.77
CA ALA A 19 -10.56 -34.15 -0.13
C ALA A 19 -9.35 -34.55 -1.00
N ALA A 20 -9.49 -34.54 -2.33
CA ALA A 20 -8.42 -34.85 -3.28
C ALA A 20 -7.44 -33.69 -3.53
N LEU A 21 -7.86 -32.44 -3.24
CA LEU A 21 -7.03 -31.24 -3.28
C LEU A 21 -6.40 -30.90 -1.92
N ASN A 22 -6.33 -31.87 -1.00
CA ASN A 22 -5.29 -31.84 0.02
C ASN A 22 -3.96 -31.98 -0.72
N ALA A 23 -3.29 -30.84 -0.90
CA ALA A 23 -2.01 -30.70 -1.57
C ALA A 23 -1.13 -31.92 -1.31
N ARG A 24 -0.94 -32.76 -2.35
CA ARG A 24 0.28 -33.55 -2.45
C ARG A 24 1.39 -32.51 -2.43
N LYS A 25 1.95 -32.26 -1.23
CA LYS A 25 3.17 -31.49 -1.10
C LYS A 25 4.17 -32.16 -2.02
N PHE A 26 4.54 -31.46 -3.09
CA PHE A 26 5.60 -31.90 -3.95
C PHE A 26 6.84 -32.05 -3.06
N ALA A 27 7.39 -33.26 -3.00
CA ALA A 27 8.52 -33.59 -2.13
C ALA A 27 9.87 -33.49 -2.85
N GLY A 28 9.86 -33.06 -4.12
CA GLY A 28 11.05 -32.85 -4.92
C GLY A 28 11.68 -31.47 -4.72
N THR A 29 12.79 -31.23 -5.41
CA THR A 29 13.49 -29.94 -5.38
C THR A 29 12.77 -28.90 -6.24
N ASP A 30 13.03 -27.61 -6.00
CA ASP A 30 12.45 -26.54 -6.81
C ASP A 30 12.77 -26.69 -8.31
N GLU A 31 13.93 -27.25 -8.64
CA GLU A 31 14.36 -27.55 -10.03
C GLU A 31 13.48 -28.62 -10.68
N GLU A 32 13.20 -29.73 -9.99
CA GLU A 32 12.33 -30.80 -10.49
C GLU A 32 10.89 -30.32 -10.70
N LEU A 33 10.43 -29.40 -9.85
CA LEU A 33 9.11 -28.76 -10.02
C LEU A 33 9.09 -27.88 -11.27
N ILE A 34 10.16 -27.10 -11.50
CA ILE A 34 10.31 -26.24 -12.68
C ILE A 34 10.28 -27.09 -13.96
N ASP A 35 11.03 -28.19 -14.00
CA ASP A 35 11.07 -29.10 -15.15
C ASP A 35 9.71 -29.76 -15.43
N MET A 36 9.01 -30.17 -14.37
CA MET A 36 7.65 -30.72 -14.49
C MET A 36 6.65 -29.69 -15.03
N VAL A 37 6.74 -28.44 -14.56
CA VAL A 37 5.90 -27.36 -15.07
C VAL A 37 6.25 -27.05 -16.53
N HIS A 38 7.53 -27.05 -16.90
CA HIS A 38 7.94 -26.86 -18.29
C HIS A 38 7.37 -27.94 -19.21
N ALA A 39 7.50 -29.22 -18.83
CA ALA A 39 6.92 -30.34 -19.57
C ALA A 39 5.38 -30.25 -19.66
N ALA A 40 4.72 -29.78 -18.60
CA ALA A 40 3.28 -29.55 -18.61
C ALA A 40 2.87 -28.38 -19.53
N LEU A 41 3.67 -27.31 -19.59
CA LEU A 41 3.44 -26.13 -20.44
C LEU A 41 3.64 -26.38 -21.93
N GLU A 42 4.29 -27.48 -22.33
CA GLU A 42 4.31 -27.94 -23.72
C GLU A 42 2.91 -28.36 -24.20
N ARG A 43 2.01 -28.74 -23.28
CA ARG A 43 0.62 -29.06 -23.62
C ARG A 43 -0.17 -27.78 -23.87
N PRO A 44 -0.81 -27.62 -25.04
CA PRO A 44 -1.50 -26.38 -25.39
C PRO A 44 -2.65 -26.04 -24.43
N SER A 45 -3.37 -27.04 -23.92
CA SER A 45 -4.46 -26.83 -22.95
C SER A 45 -3.95 -26.27 -21.62
N PHE A 46 -2.83 -26.81 -21.10
CA PHE A 46 -2.24 -26.33 -19.86
C PHE A 46 -1.62 -24.95 -20.03
N LYS A 47 -0.97 -24.69 -21.18
CA LYS A 47 -0.44 -23.37 -21.54
C LYS A 47 -1.52 -22.29 -21.56
N SER A 48 -2.68 -22.57 -22.16
CA SER A 48 -3.80 -21.62 -22.19
C SER A 48 -4.33 -21.32 -20.79
N VAL A 49 -4.54 -22.36 -19.96
CA VAL A 49 -5.00 -22.17 -18.57
C VAL A 49 -3.97 -21.39 -17.75
N TYR A 50 -2.69 -21.73 -17.87
CA TYR A 50 -1.61 -21.02 -17.22
C TYR A 50 -1.55 -19.55 -17.64
N GLN A 51 -1.67 -19.26 -18.93
CA GLN A 51 -1.70 -17.89 -19.44
C GLN A 51 -2.86 -17.10 -18.83
N ILE A 52 -4.08 -17.66 -18.82
CA ILE A 52 -5.26 -17.01 -18.22
C ILE A 52 -5.02 -16.72 -16.74
N VAL A 53 -4.55 -17.70 -15.96
CA VAL A 53 -4.28 -17.52 -14.53
C VAL A 53 -3.22 -16.45 -14.30
N VAL A 54 -2.13 -16.45 -15.07
CA VAL A 54 -1.06 -15.47 -14.91
C VAL A 54 -1.52 -14.07 -15.33
N SER A 55 -2.27 -13.95 -16.43
CA SER A 55 -2.71 -12.65 -16.94
C SER A 55 -3.87 -12.04 -16.17
N GLU A 56 -4.80 -12.86 -15.69
CA GLU A 56 -6.06 -12.39 -15.08
C GLU A 56 -6.09 -12.49 -13.55
N HIS A 57 -5.28 -13.38 -12.94
CA HIS A 57 -5.35 -13.62 -11.49
C HIS A 57 -4.06 -13.28 -10.73
N LEU A 58 -2.90 -13.32 -11.40
CA LEU A 58 -1.61 -12.98 -10.77
C LEU A 58 -1.13 -11.58 -11.12
N ARG A 59 -1.39 -11.12 -12.35
CA ARG A 59 -0.96 -9.81 -12.82
C ARG A 59 -2.11 -8.81 -12.80
N TYR A 60 -1.80 -7.61 -12.36
CA TYR A 60 -2.70 -6.47 -12.40
C TYR A 60 -2.08 -5.36 -13.25
N LYS A 61 -2.91 -4.65 -14.03
CA LYS A 61 -2.50 -3.46 -14.78
C LYS A 61 -3.44 -2.33 -14.45
N GLY A 62 -2.91 -1.18 -14.04
CA GLY A 62 -3.75 -0.05 -13.67
C GLY A 62 -2.97 1.21 -13.33
N PRO A 63 -3.70 2.28 -12.97
CA PRO A 63 -3.10 3.54 -12.58
C PRO A 63 -2.35 3.40 -11.26
N VAL A 64 -1.28 4.19 -11.11
CA VAL A 64 -0.45 4.25 -9.92
C VAL A 64 -0.66 5.59 -9.23
N LEU A 65 -0.86 5.53 -7.92
CA LEU A 65 -0.83 6.67 -7.03
C LEU A 65 0.38 6.53 -6.11
N CYS A 66 1.30 7.49 -6.20
CA CYS A 66 2.46 7.56 -5.32
C CYS A 66 2.13 8.45 -4.13
N MET A 67 2.11 7.90 -2.92
CA MET A 67 1.98 8.68 -1.69
C MET A 67 2.89 8.10 -0.62
N LEU A 68 3.36 8.98 0.26
CA LEU A 68 4.11 8.56 1.43
C LEU A 68 3.17 7.94 2.46
N GLY A 69 3.63 6.89 3.13
CA GLY A 69 2.88 6.25 4.22
C GLY A 69 2.78 4.76 3.99
N GLN A 70 2.99 3.99 5.05
CA GLN A 70 2.91 2.53 4.99
C GLN A 70 1.47 2.10 5.17
N ILE A 71 1.06 1.14 4.35
CA ILE A 71 -0.33 0.73 4.26
C ILE A 71 -0.45 -0.71 4.71
N GLN A 72 -1.35 -0.95 5.66
CA GLN A 72 -1.65 -2.27 6.17
C GLN A 72 -2.80 -2.90 5.37
N LEU A 73 -2.64 -4.16 4.96
CA LEU A 73 -3.72 -4.90 4.33
C LEU A 73 -4.93 -5.08 5.25
N GLY A 74 -6.12 -4.91 4.68
CA GLY A 74 -7.40 -5.08 5.35
C GLY A 74 -7.83 -3.92 6.26
N GLN A 75 -7.02 -2.86 6.37
CA GLN A 75 -7.37 -1.69 7.17
C GLN A 75 -7.82 -0.55 6.25
N PHE A 76 -9.04 -0.05 6.46
CA PHE A 76 -9.54 1.10 5.73
C PHE A 76 -8.74 2.36 6.09
N TYR A 77 -8.53 3.21 5.09
CA TYR A 77 -8.00 4.56 5.28
C TYR A 77 -8.73 5.54 4.37
N GLU A 78 -8.77 6.79 4.80
CA GLU A 78 -9.46 7.85 4.08
C GLU A 78 -8.45 8.88 3.55
N LEU A 79 -8.68 9.36 2.35
CA LEU A 79 -7.95 10.48 1.78
C LEU A 79 -8.94 11.61 1.50
N ASN A 80 -8.80 12.67 2.28
CA ASN A 80 -9.58 13.90 2.19
C ASN A 80 -8.66 15.02 1.72
N VAL A 81 -8.11 14.90 0.50
CA VAL A 81 -7.00 15.75 0.05
C VAL A 81 -7.43 16.61 -1.13
N ALA A 82 -7.15 17.92 -1.03
CA ALA A 82 -7.18 18.86 -2.15
C ALA A 82 -5.94 18.69 -3.04
N ASP A 83 -5.58 17.45 -3.36
CA ASP A 83 -4.46 17.13 -4.24
C ASP A 83 -5.00 16.79 -5.63
N ARG A 84 -4.63 17.64 -6.58
CA ARG A 84 -4.97 17.53 -7.99
C ARG A 84 -4.59 16.16 -8.58
N MET A 85 -3.48 15.56 -8.14
CA MET A 85 -3.02 14.26 -8.61
C MET A 85 -3.95 13.14 -8.15
N ILE A 86 -4.35 13.16 -6.87
CA ILE A 86 -5.32 12.21 -6.33
C ILE A 86 -6.65 12.33 -7.08
N TYR A 87 -7.14 13.56 -7.27
CA TYR A 87 -8.37 13.79 -8.04
C TYR A 87 -8.27 13.26 -9.48
N LYS A 88 -7.17 13.53 -10.20
CA LYS A 88 -6.94 13.02 -11.57
C LYS A 88 -6.96 11.49 -11.61
N VAL A 89 -6.28 10.82 -10.67
CA VAL A 89 -6.23 9.36 -10.58
C VAL A 89 -7.62 8.79 -10.27
N MET A 90 -8.31 9.32 -9.26
CA MET A 90 -9.65 8.86 -8.87
C MET A 90 -10.67 9.08 -9.98
N ARG A 91 -10.62 10.22 -10.67
CA ARG A 91 -11.46 10.50 -11.84
C ARG A 91 -11.22 9.49 -12.96
N GLN A 92 -9.97 9.06 -13.17
CA GLN A 92 -9.63 8.08 -14.18
C GLN A 92 -10.12 6.67 -13.79
N ILE A 93 -9.93 6.25 -12.54
CA ILE A 93 -10.40 4.96 -12.01
C ILE A 93 -11.93 4.89 -12.08
N MET A 94 -12.60 5.96 -11.64
CA MET A 94 -14.06 6.01 -11.57
C MET A 94 -14.75 6.33 -12.91
N LYS A 95 -13.98 6.47 -14.01
CA LYS A 95 -14.51 6.87 -15.32
C LYS A 95 -15.58 5.92 -15.85
N GLU A 96 -15.42 4.63 -15.59
CA GLU A 96 -16.34 3.58 -16.05
C GLU A 96 -17.52 3.34 -15.10
N HIS A 97 -17.50 3.97 -13.92
CA HIS A 97 -18.55 3.85 -12.91
C HIS A 97 -19.65 4.91 -13.11
N PRO A 98 -20.91 4.62 -12.72
CA PRO A 98 -22.02 5.58 -12.84
C PRO A 98 -21.78 6.81 -11.97
N GLU A 99 -22.44 7.92 -12.31
CA GLU A 99 -22.30 9.20 -11.59
C GLU A 99 -22.65 9.09 -10.11
N SER A 100 -23.65 8.28 -9.75
CA SER A 100 -24.01 8.01 -8.36
C SER A 100 -22.83 7.46 -7.54
N ALA A 101 -22.03 6.56 -8.12
CA ALA A 101 -20.85 6.00 -7.48
C ALA A 101 -19.69 7.01 -7.35
N ARG A 102 -19.67 8.05 -8.20
CA ARG A 102 -18.70 9.17 -8.14
C ARG A 102 -19.09 10.25 -7.12
N GLN A 103 -20.32 10.19 -6.62
CA GLN A 103 -20.90 11.11 -5.65
C GLN A 103 -21.12 10.41 -4.29
N GLY A 104 -20.26 9.44 -3.96
CA GLY A 104 -20.30 8.73 -2.68
C GLY A 104 -21.30 7.57 -2.59
N GLY A 105 -21.99 7.23 -3.68
CA GLY A 105 -22.87 6.07 -3.77
C GLY A 105 -22.13 4.73 -3.86
N PRO A 106 -22.86 3.60 -3.92
CA PRO A 106 -22.28 2.27 -3.93
C PRO A 106 -21.52 1.97 -5.23
N ILE A 107 -20.37 1.33 -5.10
CA ILE A 107 -19.51 0.93 -6.21
C ILE A 107 -19.76 -0.57 -6.49
N VAL A 108 -20.34 -0.89 -7.65
CA VAL A 108 -20.79 -2.26 -8.01
C VAL A 108 -19.66 -3.16 -8.52
N ASN A 109 -18.69 -2.59 -9.24
CA ASN A 109 -17.52 -3.29 -9.75
C ASN A 109 -16.27 -2.85 -8.99
N ASP A 110 -15.27 -3.72 -8.84
CA ASP A 110 -14.07 -3.36 -8.08
C ASP A 110 -13.27 -2.26 -8.78
N ALA A 111 -13.30 -1.06 -8.21
CA ALA A 111 -12.46 0.06 -8.61
C ALA A 111 -11.10 -0.08 -7.92
N ILE A 112 -10.13 -0.69 -8.59
CA ILE A 112 -8.79 -0.98 -8.03
C ILE A 112 -7.74 -0.08 -8.66
N PHE A 113 -6.69 0.27 -7.91
CA PHE A 113 -5.47 0.90 -8.41
C PHE A 113 -4.25 0.47 -7.60
N VAL A 114 -3.06 0.91 -8.03
CA VAL A 114 -1.79 0.62 -7.35
C VAL A 114 -1.39 1.79 -6.45
N HIS A 115 -1.20 1.54 -5.17
CA HIS A 115 -0.57 2.44 -4.22
C HIS A 115 0.92 2.13 -4.08
N ALA A 116 1.78 3.10 -4.36
CA ALA A 116 3.22 2.98 -4.19
C ALA A 116 3.72 3.94 -3.10
N ASN A 117 4.43 3.40 -2.10
CA ASN A 117 4.83 4.19 -0.92
C ASN A 117 5.96 5.19 -1.19
N ARG A 118 6.77 4.96 -2.22
CA ARG A 118 7.96 5.76 -2.52
C ARG A 118 8.23 5.84 -4.01
N GLY A 119 8.65 7.02 -4.46
CA GLY A 119 9.36 7.21 -5.72
C GLY A 119 10.88 7.17 -5.50
N PRO A 120 11.68 6.93 -6.55
CA PRO A 120 11.27 6.65 -7.93
C PRO A 120 10.67 5.24 -8.10
N LEU A 121 9.67 5.12 -8.97
CA LEU A 121 9.05 3.83 -9.29
C LEU A 121 9.99 3.05 -10.20
N ALA A 122 10.49 1.91 -9.71
CA ALA A 122 11.35 1.01 -10.45
C ALA A 122 10.70 -0.36 -10.62
N LYS A 123 11.32 -1.21 -11.45
CA LYS A 123 11.02 -2.63 -11.40
C LYS A 123 11.33 -3.15 -9.99
N THR A 124 10.58 -4.15 -9.57
CA THR A 124 10.63 -4.76 -8.24
C THR A 124 10.37 -3.80 -7.09
N THR A 125 9.84 -2.58 -7.33
CA THR A 125 9.34 -1.74 -6.25
C THR A 125 8.13 -2.41 -5.60
N PRO A 126 8.12 -2.57 -4.26
CA PRO A 126 6.94 -3.05 -3.55
C PRO A 126 5.82 -2.02 -3.64
N ALA A 127 4.60 -2.49 -3.89
CA ALA A 127 3.40 -1.67 -3.93
C ALA A 127 2.20 -2.46 -3.37
N VAL A 128 1.07 -1.79 -3.25
CA VAL A 128 -0.16 -2.35 -2.70
C VAL A 128 -1.31 -2.10 -3.67
N LEU A 129 -2.09 -3.14 -3.99
CA LEU A 129 -3.37 -2.96 -4.65
C LEU A 129 -4.38 -2.43 -3.64
N VAL A 130 -5.07 -1.38 -4.04
CA VAL A 130 -6.05 -0.69 -3.21
C VAL A 130 -7.37 -0.65 -3.96
N GLN A 131 -8.42 -1.07 -3.28
CA GLN A 131 -9.80 -0.98 -3.73
C GLN A 131 -10.43 0.31 -3.21
N VAL A 132 -11.09 1.03 -4.10
CA VAL A 132 -11.92 2.19 -3.77
C VAL A 132 -13.26 1.68 -3.25
N MET A 133 -13.56 1.99 -2.00
CA MET A 133 -14.79 1.56 -1.33
C MET A 133 -15.88 2.62 -1.44
N ARG A 134 -15.48 3.90 -1.39
CA ARG A 134 -16.34 5.06 -1.58
C ARG A 134 -15.54 6.17 -2.22
N CYS A 135 -16.14 6.89 -3.16
CA CYS A 135 -15.50 8.01 -3.84
C CYS A 135 -16.50 9.15 -4.06
N GLU A 136 -16.14 10.34 -3.63
CA GLU A 136 -16.89 11.56 -3.85
C GLU A 136 -15.97 12.59 -4.51
N LEU A 137 -16.28 12.90 -5.76
CA LEU A 137 -15.51 13.84 -6.58
C LEU A 137 -16.17 15.21 -6.54
N PHE A 138 -15.36 16.25 -6.38
CA PHE A 138 -15.77 17.65 -6.35
C PHE A 138 -15.10 18.38 -7.54
N PRO A 139 -15.72 18.38 -8.74
CA PRO A 139 -15.05 18.85 -9.95
C PRO A 139 -14.71 20.34 -9.96
N GLN A 140 -15.48 21.14 -9.22
CA GLN A 140 -15.29 22.60 -9.12
C GLN A 140 -14.02 22.96 -8.34
N GLU A 141 -13.64 22.11 -7.38
CA GLU A 141 -12.50 22.32 -6.48
C GLU A 141 -11.30 21.42 -6.85
N GLU A 142 -11.42 20.58 -7.89
CA GLU A 142 -10.47 19.50 -8.22
C GLU A 142 -10.10 18.63 -6.99
N ARG A 143 -11.09 18.36 -6.13
CA ARG A 143 -10.92 17.61 -4.87
C ARG A 143 -11.60 16.25 -4.94
N ALA A 144 -11.08 15.29 -4.19
CA ALA A 144 -11.72 13.99 -3.98
C ALA A 144 -11.71 13.62 -2.50
N HIS A 145 -12.81 12.99 -2.07
CA HIS A 145 -12.91 12.28 -0.81
C HIS A 145 -13.04 10.80 -1.12
N VAL A 146 -12.10 10.00 -0.64
CA VAL A 146 -12.09 8.56 -0.94
C VAL A 146 -11.84 7.74 0.31
N VAL A 147 -12.59 6.65 0.42
CA VAL A 147 -12.37 5.59 1.41
C VAL A 147 -11.77 4.41 0.66
N LEU A 148 -10.63 3.94 1.16
CA LEU A 148 -9.76 3.01 0.46
C LEU A 148 -9.50 1.76 1.31
N LEU A 149 -9.45 0.61 0.65
CA LEU A 149 -9.15 -0.68 1.26
C LEU A 149 -7.93 -1.33 0.59
N PRO A 150 -6.81 -1.50 1.28
CA PRO A 150 -5.65 -2.22 0.77
C PRO A 150 -5.92 -3.72 0.76
N ILE A 151 -5.82 -4.36 -0.41
CA ILE A 151 -6.26 -5.74 -0.63
C ILE A 151 -5.13 -6.74 -0.89
N ALA A 152 -4.00 -6.31 -1.46
CA ALA A 152 -2.88 -7.21 -1.76
C ALA A 152 -1.54 -6.50 -1.93
N HIS A 153 -0.44 -7.11 -1.51
CA HIS A 153 0.91 -6.67 -1.89
C HIS A 153 1.27 -7.16 -3.28
N VAL A 154 1.97 -6.32 -4.03
CA VAL A 154 2.42 -6.60 -5.40
C VAL A 154 3.84 -6.10 -5.65
N TRP A 155 4.56 -6.77 -6.55
CA TRP A 155 5.82 -6.29 -7.13
C TRP A 155 5.54 -5.56 -8.44
N MET A 156 6.13 -4.38 -8.63
CA MET A 156 6.08 -3.70 -9.93
C MET A 156 6.95 -4.43 -10.96
N GLU A 157 6.38 -4.78 -12.11
CA GLU A 157 7.11 -5.40 -13.24
C GLU A 157 7.47 -4.37 -14.31
N LYS A 158 6.59 -3.40 -14.57
CA LYS A 158 6.73 -2.39 -15.62
C LYS A 158 5.95 -1.14 -15.25
N VAL A 159 6.50 0.04 -15.55
CA VAL A 159 5.87 1.35 -15.33
C VAL A 159 5.90 2.13 -16.65
N TRP A 160 4.83 2.87 -16.95
CA TRP A 160 4.75 3.73 -18.13
C TRP A 160 3.80 4.91 -17.89
N MET A 161 3.94 5.98 -18.69
CA MET A 161 3.02 7.11 -18.69
C MET A 161 1.88 6.86 -19.69
N CYS A 162 0.67 7.32 -19.37
CA CYS A 162 -0.53 7.09 -20.19
C CYS A 162 -0.44 7.76 -21.57
N THR A 163 -0.05 9.04 -21.61
CA THR A 163 0.18 9.81 -22.84
C THR A 163 1.35 10.78 -22.64
N LYS A 164 1.96 11.24 -23.74
CA LYS A 164 2.98 12.30 -23.66
C LYS A 164 2.33 13.56 -23.07
N GLY A 165 2.77 13.96 -21.88
CA GLY A 165 2.26 15.13 -21.16
C GLY A 165 1.16 14.86 -20.12
N SER A 166 0.76 13.60 -19.89
CA SER A 166 -0.08 13.26 -18.74
C SER A 166 0.80 12.93 -17.52
N ASP A 167 0.47 13.49 -16.36
CA ASP A 167 1.09 13.11 -15.08
C ASP A 167 0.60 11.73 -14.57
N LEU A 168 -0.33 11.09 -15.30
CA LEU A 168 -0.89 9.79 -14.97
C LEU A 168 0.09 8.66 -15.30
N VAL A 169 0.54 7.98 -14.25
CA VAL A 169 1.42 6.81 -14.33
C VAL A 169 0.60 5.54 -14.23
N TYR A 170 0.98 4.54 -15.01
CA TYR A 170 0.43 3.19 -15.00
C TYR A 170 1.52 2.18 -14.71
N ALA A 171 1.14 1.06 -14.11
CA ALA A 171 2.04 -0.05 -13.89
C ALA A 171 1.37 -1.39 -14.17
N GLN A 172 2.22 -2.36 -14.48
CA GLN A 172 1.93 -3.78 -14.43
C GLN A 172 2.59 -4.32 -13.17
N CYS A 173 1.82 -5.06 -12.38
CA CYS A 173 2.24 -5.57 -11.09
C CYS A 173 1.96 -7.07 -10.99
N LEU A 174 2.81 -7.79 -10.26
CA LEU A 174 2.66 -9.21 -9.96
C LEU A 174 2.33 -9.38 -8.48
N ARG A 175 1.27 -10.14 -8.18
CA ARG A 175 0.87 -10.45 -6.80
C ARG A 175 1.98 -11.18 -6.06
N MET A 176 2.29 -10.69 -4.85
CA MET A 176 3.24 -11.35 -3.97
C MET A 176 2.64 -12.64 -3.41
N THR A 177 3.52 -13.58 -3.05
CA THR A 177 3.10 -14.80 -2.35
C THR A 177 2.56 -14.46 -0.96
N ASN A 178 1.71 -15.33 -0.40
CA ASN A 178 1.10 -15.11 0.92
C ASN A 178 2.15 -14.93 2.02
N ARG A 179 3.29 -15.62 1.93
CA ARG A 179 4.39 -15.51 2.89
C ARG A 179 5.00 -14.10 2.88
N VAL A 180 5.43 -13.65 1.70
CA VAL A 180 6.04 -12.31 1.55
C VAL A 180 5.04 -11.21 1.91
N SER A 181 3.79 -11.37 1.49
CA SER A 181 2.72 -10.43 1.84
C SER A 181 2.45 -10.37 3.35
N ALA A 182 2.55 -11.49 4.07
CA ALA A 182 2.38 -11.51 5.53
C ALA A 182 3.54 -10.82 6.25
N ASP A 183 4.78 -11.05 5.80
CA ASP A 183 5.98 -10.41 6.35
C ASP A 183 5.92 -8.88 6.15
N MET A 184 5.56 -8.42 4.95
CA MET A 184 5.36 -6.99 4.67
C MET A 184 4.25 -6.37 5.52
N ASN A 185 3.13 -7.08 5.69
CA ASN A 185 2.02 -6.59 6.52
C ASN A 185 2.43 -6.46 8.00
N ARG A 186 3.30 -7.36 8.48
CA ARG A 186 3.87 -7.30 9.83
C ARG A 186 4.78 -6.08 10.00
N LEU A 187 5.63 -5.79 9.01
CA LEU A 187 6.49 -4.61 9.02
C LEU A 187 5.66 -3.32 9.01
N ALA A 188 4.66 -3.22 8.14
CA ALA A 188 3.76 -2.06 8.07
C ALA A 188 3.05 -1.79 9.41
N ARG A 189 2.62 -2.85 10.12
CA ARG A 189 2.06 -2.74 11.48
C ARG A 189 3.06 -2.19 12.49
N GLN A 190 4.30 -2.68 12.46
CA GLN A 190 5.34 -2.23 13.38
C GLN A 190 5.67 -0.75 13.16
N GLU A 191 5.79 -0.32 11.92
CA GLU A 191 6.03 1.09 11.58
C GLU A 191 4.85 1.99 11.96
N ALA A 192 3.60 1.54 11.75
CA ALA A 192 2.42 2.27 12.17
C ALA A 192 2.39 2.45 13.70
N LEU A 193 2.70 1.40 14.47
CA LEU A 193 2.79 1.47 15.93
C LEU A 193 3.93 2.37 16.40
N ALA A 194 5.10 2.29 15.76
CA ALA A 194 6.23 3.16 16.06
C ALA A 194 5.90 4.64 15.80
N SER A 195 5.19 4.94 14.71
CA SER A 195 4.73 6.30 14.40
C SER A 195 3.75 6.84 15.45
N ILE A 196 2.80 6.00 15.91
CA ILE A 196 1.87 6.37 16.98
C ILE A 196 2.63 6.64 18.29
N MET A 197 3.54 5.74 18.69
CA MET A 197 4.32 5.92 19.91
C MET A 197 5.21 7.17 19.85
N GLY A 198 5.83 7.44 18.70
CA GLY A 198 6.64 8.65 18.51
C GLY A 198 5.85 9.94 18.72
N ARG A 199 4.61 10.00 18.23
CA ARG A 199 3.70 11.14 18.46
C ARG A 199 3.31 11.27 19.93
N VAL A 200 2.89 10.16 20.55
CA VAL A 200 2.50 10.15 21.97
C VAL A 200 3.65 10.57 22.88
N VAL A 201 4.88 10.12 22.61
CA VAL A 201 6.06 10.53 23.38
C VAL A 201 6.40 12.01 23.16
N GLY A 202 6.26 12.52 21.93
CA GLY A 202 6.39 13.95 21.64
C GLY A 202 5.39 14.80 22.44
N ASP A 203 4.11 14.41 22.41
CA ASP A 203 3.03 15.12 23.11
C ASP A 203 3.22 15.11 24.64
N VAL A 204 3.75 14.01 25.22
CA VAL A 204 4.02 13.88 26.66
C VAL A 204 5.24 14.70 27.11
N LEU A 205 6.26 14.83 26.25
CA LEU A 205 7.43 15.66 26.56
C LEU A 205 7.09 17.16 26.45
N GLU A 206 6.24 17.55 25.51
CA GLU A 206 5.75 18.94 25.41
C GLU A 206 4.82 19.31 26.58
N SER A 207 3.98 18.39 27.07
CA SER A 207 3.12 18.67 28.23
C SER A 207 3.89 18.83 29.54
N ASN A 208 5.01 18.11 29.71
CA ASN A 208 5.81 18.19 30.92
C ASN A 208 6.77 19.38 30.95
N TYR A 209 7.07 20.01 29.80
CA TYR A 209 7.93 21.19 29.75
C TYR A 209 7.19 22.51 30.06
N PHE A 210 5.85 22.52 29.97
CA PHE A 210 5.03 23.70 30.26
C PHE A 210 4.50 23.76 31.70
N ASP A 211 4.51 22.64 32.43
CA ASP A 211 4.00 22.59 33.82
C ASP A 211 5.09 22.96 34.86
N ASP A 212 6.38 22.89 34.50
CA ASP A 212 7.51 23.26 35.38
C ASP A 212 7.97 24.73 35.24
N LEU A 213 7.31 25.54 34.41
CA LEU A 213 7.66 26.96 34.18
C LEU A 213 6.70 27.96 34.84
N MET A 214 5.79 27.50 35.70
CA MET A 214 4.85 28.35 36.45
C MET A 214 5.02 28.24 37.97
N VAL A 215 6.27 28.18 38.45
CA VAL A 215 6.59 28.46 39.85
C VAL A 215 7.05 29.92 39.93
N ASP A 216 6.08 30.81 40.15
CA ASP A 216 6.33 32.20 40.51
C ASP A 216 7.08 32.27 41.85
N ASP A 217 8.25 32.93 41.81
CA ASP A 217 8.67 34.05 42.66
C ASP A 217 8.55 33.93 44.20
N ASP A 218 9.70 33.91 44.88
CA ASP A 218 10.02 34.77 46.03
C ASP A 218 11.30 34.27 46.73
N SER A 219 12.47 34.83 46.35
CA SER A 219 13.55 35.08 47.31
C SER A 219 14.60 36.01 46.70
N ASP A 220 14.53 37.28 47.11
CA ASP A 220 15.64 38.20 47.16
C ASP A 220 16.82 37.58 47.93
N ASP A 221 18.03 37.65 47.37
CA ASP A 221 19.23 37.97 48.15
C ASP A 221 20.40 38.34 47.22
N GLU A 222 20.83 39.59 47.33
CA GLU A 222 22.12 40.06 46.85
C GLU A 222 23.25 39.39 47.63
N VAL A 223 24.33 38.99 46.96
CA VAL A 223 25.67 39.62 47.14
C VAL A 223 26.73 39.03 46.19
N SER A 224 27.38 39.95 45.46
CA SER A 224 28.82 40.11 45.28
C SER A 224 29.71 39.01 44.64
N ALA A 225 30.19 39.39 43.46
CA ALA A 225 31.61 39.49 43.06
C ALA A 225 32.45 38.24 42.70
N ALA A 226 32.81 38.24 41.41
CA ALA A 226 34.13 37.95 40.82
C ALA A 226 34.69 36.52 40.89
N SER A 227 34.87 35.89 39.71
CA SER A 227 36.19 35.72 39.08
C SER A 227 36.12 34.90 37.79
N SER A 228 36.54 35.53 36.68
CA SER A 228 37.51 35.08 35.65
C SER A 228 37.42 33.72 34.93
N SER A 229 38.01 33.78 33.72
CA SER A 229 38.56 32.74 32.82
C SER A 229 37.53 32.07 31.91
N ASP A 230 37.51 32.49 30.64
CA ASP A 230 38.36 31.99 29.54
C ASP A 230 37.97 30.56 29.20
N PHE A 231 37.13 30.39 28.18
CA PHE A 231 37.15 29.20 27.35
C PHE A 231 36.71 29.56 25.94
N ASP A 232 37.73 29.67 25.09
CA ASP A 232 37.67 29.98 23.67
C ASP A 232 36.95 28.88 22.87
N GLU A 233 36.42 29.35 21.76
CA GLU A 233 35.74 28.65 20.69
C GLU A 233 36.67 27.63 20.00
N ASP A 234 36.22 26.39 19.90
CA ASP A 234 36.72 25.46 18.87
C ASP A 234 35.51 25.03 18.01
N GLU A 235 35.23 25.82 16.97
CA GLU A 235 34.53 25.35 15.77
C GLU A 235 35.54 24.60 14.90
N ASP A 236 35.49 23.27 14.92
CA ASP A 236 36.19 22.42 13.95
C ASP A 236 35.19 21.63 13.09
N ASP A 237 35.00 22.16 11.88
CA ASP A 237 35.04 21.47 10.58
C ASP A 237 34.61 19.98 10.52
N LEU A 238 33.35 19.75 10.13
CA LEU A 238 32.91 18.50 9.48
C LEU A 238 32.13 18.80 8.20
N ALA A 239 32.81 19.40 7.23
CA ALA A 239 32.35 19.49 5.85
C ALA A 239 33.46 19.03 4.89
N SER A 240 33.64 17.71 4.75
CA SER A 240 34.28 17.14 3.57
C SER A 240 33.96 15.66 3.44
N LEU A 241 33.17 15.34 2.41
CA LEU A 241 33.31 14.20 1.48
C LEU A 241 31.94 13.75 0.95
N THR A 242 31.35 14.60 0.11
CA THR A 242 30.51 14.13 -0.98
C THR A 242 31.09 14.62 -2.29
N GLU A 243 31.44 13.64 -3.12
CA GLU A 243 31.56 13.64 -4.58
C GLU A 243 32.90 13.03 -4.99
N VAL A 244 32.85 11.79 -5.50
CA VAL A 244 33.57 11.31 -6.68
C VAL A 244 33.08 9.87 -6.98
N PHE A 245 32.35 9.74 -8.11
CA PHE A 245 31.89 8.56 -8.87
C PHE A 245 30.85 7.59 -8.29
#